data_AF-A0A523AQM5-F1
#
_entry.id   AF-A0A523AQM5-F1
#
_cell.length_a   1.000
_cell.length_b   1.000
_cell.length_c   1.000
_cell.angle_alpha   90.00
_cell.angle_beta   90.00
_cell.angle_gamma   90.00
#
_symmetry.space_group_name_H-M   'P 1'
#
loop_
_entity.id
_entity.type
_entity.pdbx_description
1 polymer ?
#
loop_
_entity_poly.entity_id
_entity_poly.type
_entity_poly.pdbx_seq_one_letter_code
_entity_poly.pdbx_strand_id
1 'polypeptide(L)'
;RRYAELLGMVPEEARGVVRRLLAWTEVWNLKSLLTSLHLGLPREERRRHLLPCPTLPQERLEMLASAESLEQLLEFLRGSEYHGVLSAHLEDYRREGLFPLLHALDRHYYTSLWEEVRGMKGQRQVLVPLVGFELDSLNLRLLLRLRREGVPPEKVEPLLLPGHQLTGERLRELLLASDLRSWLELLPPSYARILSPLLPQLAGGDLSALERALEEEHLRLCRWMALTRPFTLAPLYSYLKRREAEVRNLHLLLRLKLEGREPQLIKEKLVRVPALEA
;
A
#
# COMPACT_ATOMS: atom_id res chain seq x y z
N ARG A 1 -14.95 3.15 14.58
CA ARG A 1 -15.00 3.77 15.94
C ARG A 1 -13.61 4.24 16.40
N ARG A 2 -12.65 3.34 16.70
CA ARG A 2 -11.29 3.74 17.19
C ARG A 2 -10.51 4.68 16.27
N TYR A 3 -10.59 4.53 14.94
CA TYR A 3 -9.91 5.45 14.02
C TYR A 3 -10.53 6.85 13.96
N ALA A 4 -11.83 6.98 14.19
CA ALA A 4 -12.50 8.27 14.28
C ALA A 4 -12.14 9.00 15.60
N GLU A 5 -12.01 8.24 16.69
CA GLU A 5 -11.51 8.75 17.97
C GLU A 5 -10.07 9.30 17.84
N LEU A 6 -9.21 8.63 17.06
CA LEU A 6 -7.85 9.12 16.79
C LEU A 6 -7.85 10.51 16.11
N LEU A 7 -8.75 10.78 15.17
CA LEU A 7 -8.85 12.10 14.54
C LEU A 7 -9.24 13.20 15.54
N GLY A 8 -10.00 12.87 16.57
CA GLY A 8 -10.35 13.80 17.66
C GLY A 8 -9.21 14.08 18.64
N MET A 9 -8.23 13.19 18.74
CA MET A 9 -7.11 13.29 19.69
C MET A 9 -5.87 13.99 19.10
N VAL A 10 -5.82 14.19 17.78
CA VAL A 10 -4.66 14.74 17.07
C VAL A 10 -4.77 16.27 17.00
N PRO A 11 -3.63 17.01 17.19
CA PRO A 11 -3.58 18.46 17.01
C PRO A 11 -4.08 18.89 15.64
N GLU A 12 -4.66 20.09 15.54
CA GLU A 12 -5.30 20.56 14.31
C GLU A 12 -4.34 20.58 13.12
N GLU A 13 -3.09 20.96 13.35
CA GLU A 13 -2.03 21.02 12.35
C GLU A 13 -1.66 19.63 11.80
N ALA A 14 -1.95 18.57 12.54
CA ALA A 14 -1.68 17.18 12.17
C ALA A 14 -2.92 16.44 11.64
N ARG A 15 -4.12 17.03 11.72
CA ARG A 15 -5.36 16.39 11.24
C ARG A 15 -5.34 16.14 9.74
N GLY A 16 -4.75 17.03 8.95
CA GLY A 16 -4.61 16.87 7.48
C GLY A 16 -3.87 15.60 7.11
N VAL A 17 -2.63 15.46 7.61
CA VAL A 17 -1.80 14.27 7.35
C VAL A 17 -2.41 13.00 7.93
N VAL A 18 -3.01 13.05 9.12
CA VAL A 18 -3.64 11.85 9.72
C VAL A 18 -4.87 11.43 8.92
N ARG A 19 -5.66 12.38 8.42
CA ARG A 19 -6.76 12.08 7.50
C ARG A 19 -6.24 11.43 6.21
N ARG A 20 -5.16 11.96 5.62
CA ARG A 20 -4.52 11.34 4.44
C ARG A 20 -3.98 9.96 4.74
N LEU A 21 -3.36 9.73 5.90
CA LEU A 21 -2.94 8.39 6.33
C LEU A 21 -4.14 7.45 6.37
N LEU A 22 -5.23 7.84 7.03
CA LEU A 22 -6.44 7.01 7.16
C LEU A 22 -7.22 6.82 5.85
N ALA A 23 -7.02 7.65 4.84
CA ALA A 23 -7.69 7.55 3.55
C ALA A 23 -7.35 6.26 2.78
N TRP A 24 -6.36 5.47 3.23
CA TRP A 24 -6.10 4.14 2.64
C TRP A 24 -7.34 3.24 2.68
N THR A 25 -8.20 3.37 3.70
CA THR A 25 -9.44 2.59 3.78
C THR A 25 -10.46 3.02 2.73
N GLU A 26 -10.48 4.30 2.34
CA GLU A 26 -11.30 4.75 1.21
C GLU A 26 -10.83 4.13 -0.09
N VAL A 27 -9.52 4.21 -0.35
CA VAL A 27 -8.89 3.65 -1.55
C VAL A 27 -9.14 2.15 -1.62
N TRP A 28 -8.99 1.43 -0.50
CA TRP A 28 -9.31 0.01 -0.40
C TRP A 28 -10.77 -0.28 -0.77
N ASN A 29 -11.71 0.47 -0.20
CA ASN A 29 -13.13 0.31 -0.48
C ASN A 29 -13.45 0.59 -1.95
N LEU A 30 -12.90 1.66 -2.53
CA LEU A 30 -13.09 1.99 -3.94
C LEU A 30 -12.53 0.88 -4.84
N LYS A 31 -11.33 0.38 -4.56
CA LYS A 31 -10.74 -0.75 -5.29
C LYS A 31 -11.59 -2.01 -5.16
N SER A 32 -12.11 -2.30 -3.97
CA SER A 32 -13.03 -3.42 -3.72
C SER A 32 -14.32 -3.28 -4.53
N LEU A 33 -14.91 -2.09 -4.58
CA LEU A 33 -16.11 -1.80 -5.37
C LEU A 33 -15.86 -1.91 -6.88
N LEU A 34 -14.78 -1.32 -7.38
CA LEU A 34 -14.39 -1.43 -8.79
C LEU A 34 -14.16 -2.89 -9.20
N THR A 35 -13.44 -3.65 -8.37
CA THR A 35 -13.21 -5.08 -8.60
C THR A 35 -14.51 -5.85 -8.63
N SER A 36 -15.39 -5.57 -7.67
CA SER A 36 -16.67 -6.27 -7.57
C SER A 36 -17.62 -5.95 -8.73
N LEU A 37 -17.63 -4.69 -9.20
CA LEU A 37 -18.41 -4.28 -10.38
C LEU A 37 -17.86 -4.94 -11.65
N HIS A 38 -16.54 -4.95 -11.81
CA HIS A 38 -15.87 -5.59 -12.94
C HIS A 38 -16.15 -7.10 -13.01
N LEU A 39 -16.22 -7.77 -11.85
CA LEU A 39 -16.54 -9.19 -11.73
C LEU A 39 -18.05 -9.50 -11.72
N GLY A 40 -18.93 -8.49 -11.76
CA GLY A 40 -20.38 -8.67 -11.72
C GLY A 40 -20.91 -9.21 -10.39
N LEU A 41 -20.22 -8.99 -9.27
CA LEU A 41 -20.66 -9.46 -7.96
C LEU A 41 -21.93 -8.74 -7.50
N PRO A 42 -22.88 -9.44 -6.84
CA PRO A 42 -24.12 -8.86 -6.37
C PRO A 42 -23.89 -7.85 -5.23
N ARG A 43 -24.79 -6.88 -5.10
CA ARG A 43 -24.71 -5.78 -4.12
C ARG A 43 -24.45 -6.24 -2.69
N GLU A 44 -25.11 -7.31 -2.26
CA GLU A 44 -24.96 -7.85 -0.90
C GLU A 44 -23.56 -8.39 -0.64
N GLU A 45 -22.91 -8.98 -1.65
CA GLU A 45 -21.52 -9.43 -1.54
C GLU A 45 -20.56 -8.25 -1.52
N ARG A 46 -20.81 -7.21 -2.34
CA ARG A 46 -20.01 -5.97 -2.32
C ARG A 46 -20.00 -5.31 -0.95
N ARG A 47 -21.15 -5.23 -0.29
CA ARG A 47 -21.30 -4.67 1.05
C ARG A 47 -20.46 -5.40 2.09
N ARG A 48 -20.36 -6.72 2.00
CA ARG A 48 -19.56 -7.56 2.93
C ARG A 48 -18.05 -7.31 2.80
N HIS A 49 -17.59 -6.82 1.65
CA HIS A 49 -16.17 -6.51 1.40
C HIS A 49 -15.77 -5.09 1.79
N LEU A 50 -16.69 -4.25 2.28
CA LEU A 50 -16.37 -2.90 2.71
C LEU A 50 -15.68 -2.92 4.08
N LEU A 51 -14.59 -2.16 4.18
CA LEU A 51 -13.94 -1.83 5.43
C LEU A 51 -14.59 -0.58 6.04
N PRO A 52 -14.70 -0.52 7.38
CA PRO A 52 -15.08 0.71 8.06
C PRO A 52 -14.12 1.85 7.70
N CYS A 53 -14.66 2.94 7.17
CA CYS A 53 -13.89 4.11 6.79
C CYS A 53 -14.01 5.22 7.84
N PRO A 54 -12.91 5.76 8.38
CA PRO A 54 -12.97 6.86 9.36
C PRO A 54 -13.31 8.20 8.72
N THR A 55 -13.04 8.34 7.42
CA THR A 55 -13.12 9.59 6.66
C THR A 55 -14.36 9.66 5.77
N LEU A 56 -15.06 8.52 5.58
CA LEU A 56 -16.31 8.44 4.84
C LEU A 56 -17.43 7.83 5.71
N PRO A 57 -18.58 8.51 5.88
CA PRO A 57 -19.72 7.95 6.62
C PRO A 57 -20.21 6.62 6.03
N GLN A 58 -20.77 5.76 6.89
CA GLN A 58 -21.26 4.44 6.51
C GLN A 58 -22.35 4.52 5.43
N GLU A 59 -23.25 5.50 5.53
CA GLU A 59 -24.33 5.74 4.59
C GLU A 59 -23.77 6.07 3.19
N ARG A 60 -22.67 6.82 3.15
CA ARG A 60 -22.00 7.16 1.89
C ARG A 60 -21.28 5.96 1.29
N LEU A 61 -20.65 5.10 2.11
CA LEU A 61 -20.09 3.84 1.63
C LEU A 61 -21.18 2.91 1.06
N GLU A 62 -22.32 2.82 1.71
CA GLU A 62 -23.45 1.99 1.26
C GLU A 62 -24.09 2.51 -0.03
N MET A 63 -24.15 3.84 -0.19
CA MET A 63 -24.52 4.48 -1.45
C MET A 63 -23.54 4.13 -2.56
N LEU A 64 -22.23 4.22 -2.33
CA LEU A 64 -21.24 3.82 -3.33
C LEU A 64 -21.37 2.33 -3.69
N ALA A 65 -21.62 1.46 -2.71
CA ALA A 65 -21.80 0.03 -2.94
C ALA A 65 -23.10 -0.33 -3.68
N SER A 66 -24.09 0.56 -3.67
CA SER A 66 -25.34 0.37 -4.42
C SER A 66 -25.22 0.66 -5.90
N ALA A 67 -24.08 1.17 -6.38
CA ALA A 67 -23.85 1.35 -7.81
C ALA A 67 -23.97 0.01 -8.55
N GLU A 68 -24.72 -0.02 -9.64
CA GLU A 68 -24.98 -1.18 -10.49
C GLU A 68 -24.00 -1.24 -11.67
N SER A 69 -23.35 -0.13 -11.99
CA SER A 69 -22.33 -0.03 -13.02
C SER A 69 -21.19 0.90 -12.63
N LEU A 70 -20.10 0.88 -13.41
CA LEU A 70 -18.97 1.80 -13.24
C LEU A 70 -19.40 3.26 -13.45
N GLU A 71 -20.26 3.51 -14.44
CA GLU A 71 -20.79 4.84 -14.75
C GLU A 71 -21.61 5.39 -13.56
N GLN A 72 -22.45 4.56 -12.96
CA GLN A 72 -23.21 4.97 -11.78
C GLN A 72 -22.30 5.19 -10.56
N LEU A 73 -21.25 4.37 -10.38
CA LEU A 73 -20.25 4.62 -9.34
C LEU A 73 -19.55 5.96 -9.54
N LEU A 74 -19.17 6.30 -10.78
CA LEU A 74 -18.57 7.59 -11.11
C LEU A 74 -19.52 8.76 -10.87
N GLU A 75 -20.82 8.58 -11.11
CA GLU A 75 -21.85 9.56 -10.79
C GLU A 75 -21.87 9.84 -9.28
N PHE A 76 -21.89 8.79 -8.45
CA PHE A 76 -21.87 8.93 -6.99
C PHE A 76 -20.57 9.54 -6.46
N LEU A 77 -19.48 9.42 -7.22
CA LEU A 77 -18.19 10.03 -6.90
C LEU A 77 -18.08 11.48 -7.35
N ARG A 78 -19.06 12.05 -8.06
CA ARG A 78 -19.02 13.47 -8.46
C ARG A 78 -18.75 14.39 -7.26
N GLY A 79 -17.86 15.35 -7.45
CA GLY A 79 -17.40 16.26 -6.41
C GLY A 79 -16.35 15.68 -5.44
N SER A 80 -15.98 14.40 -5.58
CA SER A 80 -14.81 13.83 -4.89
C SER A 80 -13.55 13.92 -5.76
N GLU A 81 -12.38 13.86 -5.13
CA GLU A 81 -11.09 13.82 -5.83
C GLU A 81 -10.94 12.56 -6.72
N TYR A 82 -11.64 11.47 -6.40
CA TYR A 82 -11.55 10.20 -7.11
C TYR A 82 -12.30 10.19 -8.45
N HIS A 83 -13.30 11.07 -8.64
CA HIS A 83 -14.04 11.13 -9.90
C HIS A 83 -13.11 11.50 -11.06
N GLY A 84 -12.32 12.58 -10.90
CA GLY A 84 -11.39 13.00 -11.95
C GLY A 84 -10.32 11.95 -12.24
N VAL A 85 -9.78 11.32 -11.18
CA VAL A 85 -8.76 10.27 -11.27
C VAL A 85 -9.26 9.08 -12.09
N LEU A 86 -10.45 8.57 -11.79
CA LEU A 86 -11.01 7.41 -12.48
C LEU A 86 -11.50 7.75 -13.89
N SER A 87 -12.17 8.90 -14.07
CA SER A 87 -12.69 9.34 -15.37
C SER A 87 -11.57 9.47 -16.41
N ALA A 88 -10.38 9.94 -16.00
CA ALA A 88 -9.23 10.08 -16.90
C ALA A 88 -8.69 8.74 -17.42
N HIS A 89 -9.02 7.60 -16.80
CA HIS A 89 -8.47 6.28 -17.11
C HIS A 89 -9.54 5.32 -17.65
N LEU A 90 -10.71 5.82 -18.05
CA LEU A 90 -11.81 5.01 -18.58
C LEU A 90 -11.49 4.37 -19.93
N GLU A 91 -10.73 5.05 -20.79
CA GLU A 91 -10.33 4.50 -22.09
C GLU A 91 -9.34 3.34 -21.91
N ASP A 92 -8.36 3.52 -21.02
CA ASP A 92 -7.40 2.47 -20.66
C ASP A 92 -8.11 1.28 -20.00
N TYR A 93 -9.10 1.54 -19.14
CA TYR A 93 -9.93 0.48 -18.56
C TYR A 93 -10.63 -0.38 -19.62
N ARG A 94 -11.18 0.25 -20.67
CA ARG A 94 -11.83 -0.50 -21.77
C ARG A 94 -10.84 -1.34 -22.57
N ARG A 95 -9.57 -0.94 -22.64
CA ARG A 95 -8.52 -1.60 -23.43
C ARG A 95 -7.79 -2.69 -22.64
N GLU A 96 -7.49 -2.44 -21.38
CA GLU A 96 -6.58 -3.24 -20.55
C GLU A 96 -7.28 -3.90 -19.35
N GLY A 97 -8.56 -3.61 -19.14
CA GLY A 97 -9.35 -4.15 -18.02
C GLY A 97 -9.17 -3.33 -16.75
N LEU A 98 -9.29 -3.98 -15.59
CA LEU A 98 -9.41 -3.30 -14.29
C LEU A 98 -8.13 -2.59 -13.81
N PHE A 99 -6.95 -3.02 -14.26
CA PHE A 99 -5.66 -2.60 -13.72
C PHE A 99 -5.42 -1.07 -13.74
N PRO A 100 -5.66 -0.34 -14.85
CA PRO A 100 -5.44 1.12 -14.90
C PRO A 100 -6.23 1.89 -13.83
N LEU A 101 -7.46 1.50 -13.53
CA LEU A 101 -8.27 2.15 -12.49
C LEU A 101 -7.72 1.90 -11.08
N LEU A 102 -7.33 0.66 -10.78
CA LEU A 102 -6.75 0.32 -9.48
C LEU A 102 -5.42 1.05 -9.27
N HIS A 103 -4.59 1.08 -10.31
CA HIS A 103 -3.31 1.76 -10.29
C HIS A 103 -3.48 3.27 -10.13
N ALA A 104 -4.43 3.89 -10.85
CA ALA A 104 -4.73 5.32 -10.74
C ALA A 104 -5.10 5.72 -9.30
N LEU A 105 -5.91 4.92 -8.61
CA LEU A 105 -6.27 5.16 -7.21
C LEU A 105 -5.06 5.06 -6.28
N ASP A 106 -4.23 4.02 -6.43
CA ASP A 106 -3.02 3.86 -5.62
C ASP A 106 -2.04 5.02 -5.87
N ARG A 107 -1.80 5.38 -7.13
CA ARG A 107 -0.91 6.47 -7.52
C ARG A 107 -1.37 7.80 -6.96
N HIS A 108 -2.66 8.11 -7.08
CA HIS A 108 -3.26 9.33 -6.53
C HIS A 108 -3.09 9.41 -5.01
N TYR A 109 -3.41 8.32 -4.31
CA TYR A 109 -3.27 8.22 -2.86
C TYR A 109 -1.83 8.44 -2.39
N TYR A 110 -0.89 7.66 -2.94
CA TYR A 110 0.50 7.68 -2.51
C TYR A 110 1.21 8.99 -2.87
N THR A 111 0.90 9.57 -4.03
CA THR A 111 1.44 10.88 -4.43
C THR A 111 0.94 11.98 -3.49
N SER A 112 -0.37 12.02 -3.24
CA SER A 112 -0.97 13.00 -2.32
C SER A 112 -0.45 12.86 -0.90
N LEU A 113 -0.31 11.62 -0.40
CA LEU A 113 0.23 11.36 0.94
C LEU A 113 1.68 11.82 1.04
N TRP A 114 2.48 11.58 0.00
CA TRP A 114 3.88 11.96 -0.01
C TRP A 114 4.09 13.47 0.02
N GLU A 115 3.30 14.22 -0.75
CA GLU A 115 3.33 15.68 -0.78
C GLU A 115 2.97 16.27 0.60
N GLU A 116 1.90 15.78 1.21
CA GLU A 116 1.44 16.19 2.54
C GLU A 116 2.53 15.95 3.61
N VAL A 117 3.13 14.75 3.61
CA VAL A 117 4.20 14.35 4.53
C VAL A 117 5.44 15.23 4.36
N ARG A 118 5.80 15.60 3.13
CA ARG A 118 6.94 16.48 2.85
C ARG A 118 6.69 17.93 3.26
N GLY A 119 5.44 18.39 3.17
CA GLY A 119 5.03 19.73 3.58
C GLY A 119 5.03 19.94 5.10
N MET A 120 4.88 18.86 5.89
CA MET A 120 4.69 18.94 7.34
C MET A 120 5.99 19.16 8.13
N LYS A 121 6.48 20.40 8.19
CA LYS A 121 7.77 20.76 8.83
C LYS A 121 8.03 20.12 10.20
N GLY A 122 7.06 20.15 11.11
CA GLY A 122 7.23 19.66 12.50
C GLY A 122 7.32 18.14 12.66
N GLN A 123 6.81 17.36 11.68
CA GLN A 123 6.77 15.89 11.73
C GLN A 123 7.53 15.24 10.57
N ARG A 124 8.06 16.04 9.64
CA ARG A 124 8.77 15.59 8.42
C ARG A 124 9.87 14.59 8.74
N GLN A 125 10.71 14.89 9.73
CA GLN A 125 11.81 14.03 10.17
C GLN A 125 11.38 12.63 10.65
N VAL A 126 10.10 12.45 10.97
CA VAL A 126 9.51 11.18 11.40
C VAL A 126 8.74 10.51 10.28
N LEU A 127 7.85 11.26 9.62
CA LEU A 127 6.95 10.70 8.62
C LEU A 127 7.65 10.40 7.29
N VAL A 128 8.65 11.20 6.88
CA VAL A 128 9.38 10.98 5.62
C VAL A 128 10.10 9.63 5.60
N PRO A 129 10.87 9.24 6.64
CA PRO A 129 11.46 7.91 6.68
C PRO A 129 10.44 6.77 6.68
N LEU A 130 9.31 6.93 7.39
CA LEU A 130 8.28 5.90 7.51
C LEU A 130 7.53 5.70 6.18
N VAL A 131 6.88 6.75 5.67
CA VAL A 131 6.12 6.71 4.42
C VAL A 131 7.05 6.48 3.22
N GLY A 132 8.25 7.05 3.26
CA GLY A 132 9.24 6.86 2.20
C GLY A 132 9.71 5.42 2.08
N PHE A 133 9.89 4.71 3.20
CA PHE A 133 10.20 3.28 3.18
C PHE A 133 9.05 2.45 2.59
N GLU A 134 7.80 2.79 2.92
CA GLU A 134 6.62 2.16 2.33
C GLU A 134 6.58 2.33 0.81
N LEU A 135 6.78 3.56 0.31
CA LEU A 135 6.81 3.87 -1.11
C LEU A 135 7.92 3.15 -1.87
N ASP A 136 9.14 3.20 -1.35
CA ASP A 136 10.28 2.50 -1.93
C ASP A 136 10.01 0.99 -1.96
N SER A 137 9.43 0.42 -0.89
CA SER A 137 9.05 -1.00 -0.84
C SER A 137 8.01 -1.37 -1.90
N LEU A 138 7.03 -0.51 -2.16
CA LEU A 138 6.02 -0.72 -3.21
C LEU A 138 6.67 -0.72 -4.59
N ASN A 139 7.55 0.24 -4.86
CA ASN A 139 8.30 0.32 -6.11
C ASN A 139 9.21 -0.90 -6.32
N LEU A 140 9.94 -1.36 -5.29
CA LEU A 140 10.79 -2.56 -5.39
C LEU A 140 9.98 -3.81 -5.72
N ARG A 141 8.82 -3.99 -5.07
CA ARG A 141 7.90 -5.11 -5.34
C ARG A 141 7.38 -5.06 -6.78
N LEU A 142 6.98 -3.87 -7.23
CA LEU A 142 6.48 -3.66 -8.59
C LEU A 142 7.55 -3.99 -9.63
N LEU A 143 8.76 -3.43 -9.48
CA LEU A 143 9.89 -3.65 -10.38
C LEU A 143 10.23 -5.14 -10.51
N LEU A 144 10.36 -5.85 -9.39
CA LEU A 144 10.70 -7.27 -9.41
C LEU A 144 9.58 -8.15 -9.99
N ARG A 145 8.32 -7.82 -9.70
CA ARG A 145 7.17 -8.53 -10.27
C ARG A 145 7.11 -8.39 -11.78
N LEU A 146 7.18 -7.15 -12.28
CA LEU A 146 7.08 -6.86 -13.70
C LEU A 146 8.31 -7.33 -14.48
N ARG A 147 9.49 -7.29 -13.87
CA ARG A 147 10.70 -7.92 -14.41
C ARG A 147 10.51 -9.43 -14.61
N ARG A 148 9.96 -10.13 -13.61
CA ARG A 148 9.68 -11.57 -13.69
C ARG A 148 8.66 -11.91 -14.78
N GLU A 149 7.69 -11.03 -14.98
CA GLU A 149 6.66 -11.15 -16.02
C GLU A 149 7.15 -10.74 -17.42
N GLY A 150 8.39 -10.24 -17.54
CA GLY A 150 8.98 -9.83 -18.82
C GLY A 150 8.35 -8.57 -19.40
N VAL A 151 7.73 -7.73 -18.55
CA VAL A 151 7.11 -6.48 -18.99
C VAL A 151 8.21 -5.48 -19.37
N PRO A 152 8.11 -4.85 -20.55
CA PRO A 152 9.17 -3.97 -21.04
C PRO A 152 9.24 -2.67 -20.20
N PRO A 153 10.45 -2.11 -19.98
CA PRO A 153 10.66 -0.93 -19.14
C PRO A 153 9.73 0.25 -19.42
N GLU A 154 9.41 0.52 -20.68
CA GLU A 154 8.60 1.65 -21.12
C GLU A 154 7.16 1.57 -20.59
N LYS A 155 6.66 0.36 -20.31
CA LYS A 155 5.36 0.14 -19.67
C LYS A 155 5.42 0.17 -18.15
N VAL A 156 6.59 -0.10 -17.56
CA VAL A 156 6.79 -0.13 -16.10
C VAL A 156 7.02 1.27 -15.54
N GLU A 157 7.81 2.09 -16.23
CA GLU A 157 8.13 3.45 -15.79
C GLU A 157 6.91 4.31 -15.40
N PRO A 158 5.83 4.39 -16.20
CA PRO A 158 4.65 5.18 -15.82
C PRO A 158 3.92 4.65 -14.58
N LEU A 159 4.18 3.40 -14.18
CA LEU A 159 3.56 2.77 -13.00
C LEU A 159 4.33 3.06 -11.71
N LEU A 160 5.52 3.67 -11.78
CA LEU A 160 6.33 3.95 -10.62
C LEU A 160 5.71 5.06 -9.76
N LEU A 161 5.70 4.82 -8.45
CA LEU A 161 5.30 5.78 -7.43
C LEU A 161 6.47 6.72 -7.09
N PRO A 162 6.20 7.87 -6.45
CA PRO A 162 7.27 8.72 -5.92
C PRO A 162 8.20 7.93 -5.01
N GLY A 163 9.50 8.05 -5.22
CA GLY A 163 10.50 7.40 -4.38
C GLY A 163 11.08 8.31 -3.29
N HIS A 164 11.63 7.69 -2.26
CA HIS A 164 12.32 8.36 -1.16
C HIS A 164 13.84 8.17 -1.27
N GLN A 165 14.37 7.03 -0.82
CA GLN A 165 15.79 6.71 -1.01
C GLN A 165 16.03 6.20 -2.43
N LEU A 166 15.01 5.60 -3.06
CA LEU A 166 15.03 5.22 -4.47
C LEU A 166 14.55 6.40 -5.31
N THR A 167 15.44 7.34 -5.62
CA THR A 167 15.11 8.48 -6.49
C THR A 167 14.58 8.02 -7.85
N GLY A 168 13.90 8.91 -8.58
CA GLY A 168 13.39 8.58 -9.92
C GLY A 168 14.49 8.08 -10.87
N GLU A 169 15.69 8.65 -10.79
CA GLU A 169 16.87 8.17 -11.52
C GLU A 169 17.26 6.75 -11.08
N ARG A 170 17.32 6.50 -9.77
CA ARG A 170 17.65 5.17 -9.23
C ARG A 170 16.64 4.11 -9.63
N LEU A 171 15.35 4.44 -9.62
CA LEU A 171 14.29 3.53 -10.06
C LEU A 171 14.41 3.18 -11.54
N ARG A 172 14.82 4.14 -12.39
CA ARG A 172 15.13 3.88 -13.81
C ARG A 172 16.35 3.00 -13.98
N GLU A 173 17.42 3.24 -13.24
CA GLU A 173 18.61 2.38 -13.24
C GLU A 173 18.25 0.93 -12.84
N LEU A 174 17.46 0.77 -11.78
CA LEU A 174 16.97 -0.54 -11.33
C LEU A 174 16.09 -1.22 -12.38
N LEU A 175 15.27 -0.45 -13.10
CA LEU A 175 14.43 -0.97 -14.17
C LEU A 175 15.25 -1.50 -15.36
N LEU A 176 16.37 -0.84 -15.67
CA LEU A 176 17.25 -1.18 -16.80
C LEU A 176 18.32 -2.23 -16.47
N ALA A 177 18.45 -2.64 -15.21
CA ALA A 177 19.47 -3.62 -14.80
C ALA A 177 19.35 -4.94 -15.58
N SER A 178 20.48 -5.52 -16.00
CA SER A 178 20.53 -6.77 -16.80
C SER A 178 20.16 -8.02 -16.02
N ASP A 179 20.52 -8.07 -14.74
CA ASP A 179 20.34 -9.26 -13.89
C ASP A 179 20.13 -8.87 -12.41
N LEU A 180 19.74 -9.86 -11.60
CA LEU A 180 19.43 -9.65 -10.18
C LEU A 180 20.65 -9.24 -9.34
N ARG A 181 21.88 -9.59 -9.73
CA ARG A 181 23.07 -9.22 -8.95
C ARG A 181 23.38 -7.74 -9.14
N SER A 182 23.44 -7.27 -10.38
CA SER A 182 23.59 -5.84 -10.67
C SER A 182 22.43 -5.03 -10.10
N TRP A 183 21.22 -5.59 -10.09
CA TRP A 183 20.06 -4.94 -9.45
C TRP A 183 20.27 -4.73 -7.94
N LEU A 184 20.82 -5.71 -7.22
CA LEU A 184 21.12 -5.57 -5.79
C LEU A 184 22.26 -4.57 -5.51
N GLU A 185 23.27 -4.50 -6.38
CA GLU A 185 24.37 -3.54 -6.26
C GLU A 185 23.92 -2.09 -6.40
N LEU A 186 22.88 -1.85 -7.21
CA LEU A 186 22.28 -0.53 -7.39
C LEU A 186 21.45 -0.09 -6.16
N LEU A 187 21.07 -0.99 -5.26
CA LEU A 187 20.24 -0.64 -4.12
C LEU A 187 21.02 0.17 -3.07
N PRO A 188 20.36 1.14 -2.41
CA PRO A 188 20.87 1.74 -1.19
C PRO A 188 21.25 0.66 -0.14
N PRO A 189 22.29 0.88 0.68
CA PRO A 189 22.75 -0.11 1.67
C PRO A 189 21.66 -0.60 2.63
N SER A 190 20.69 0.26 2.95
CA SER A 190 19.50 -0.06 3.75
C SER A 190 18.69 -1.20 3.14
N TYR A 191 18.41 -1.16 1.83
CA TYR A 191 17.65 -2.18 1.12
C TYR A 191 18.51 -3.37 0.73
N ALA A 192 19.76 -3.15 0.30
CA ALA A 192 20.69 -4.22 -0.03
C ALA A 192 20.87 -5.18 1.16
N ARG A 193 20.99 -4.67 2.39
CA ARG A 193 21.08 -5.50 3.60
C ARG A 193 19.87 -6.43 3.79
N ILE A 194 18.68 -5.98 3.42
CA ILE A 194 17.43 -6.75 3.56
C ILE A 194 17.31 -7.79 2.43
N LEU A 195 17.68 -7.41 1.21
CA LEU A 195 17.39 -8.20 0.01
C LEU A 195 18.53 -9.14 -0.41
N SER A 196 19.79 -8.83 -0.09
CA SER A 196 20.93 -9.69 -0.42
C SER A 196 20.83 -11.11 0.18
N PRO A 197 20.40 -11.30 1.45
CA PRO A 197 20.18 -12.65 1.99
C PRO A 197 19.10 -13.45 1.26
N LEU A 198 18.22 -12.77 0.52
CA LEU A 198 17.09 -13.35 -0.19
C LEU A 198 17.38 -13.64 -1.68
N LEU A 199 18.61 -13.36 -2.15
CA LEU A 199 18.99 -13.56 -3.54
C LEU A 199 18.69 -14.98 -4.06
N PRO A 200 18.94 -16.07 -3.31
CA PRO A 200 18.59 -17.43 -3.76
C PRO A 200 17.09 -17.62 -3.98
N GLN A 201 16.25 -17.09 -3.09
CA GLN A 201 14.79 -17.17 -3.18
C GLN A 201 14.26 -16.33 -4.35
N LEU A 202 14.84 -15.14 -4.56
CA LEU A 202 14.52 -14.27 -5.68
C LEU A 202 14.88 -14.89 -7.03
N ALA A 203 16.04 -15.54 -7.12
CA ALA A 203 16.44 -16.29 -8.32
C ALA A 203 15.50 -17.49 -8.58
N GLY A 204 14.97 -18.11 -7.52
CA GLY A 204 13.95 -19.15 -7.59
C GLY A 204 12.53 -18.63 -7.89
N GLY A 205 12.33 -17.31 -8.01
CA GLY A 205 11.05 -16.68 -8.33
C GLY A 205 10.09 -16.47 -7.15
N ASP A 206 10.54 -16.71 -5.91
CA ASP A 206 9.74 -16.49 -4.71
C ASP A 206 9.76 -15.00 -4.29
N LEU A 207 8.82 -14.24 -4.84
CA LEU A 207 8.60 -12.84 -4.47
C LEU A 207 7.94 -12.69 -3.09
N SER A 208 7.33 -13.75 -2.54
CA SER A 208 6.61 -13.66 -1.28
C SER A 208 7.55 -13.50 -0.08
N ALA A 209 8.74 -14.12 -0.15
CA ALA A 209 9.79 -13.92 0.85
C ALA A 209 10.27 -12.46 0.90
N LEU A 210 10.38 -11.80 -0.25
CA LEU A 210 10.75 -10.38 -0.35
C LEU A 210 9.65 -9.46 0.17
N GLU A 211 8.40 -9.69 -0.23
CA GLU A 211 7.25 -8.91 0.24
C GLU A 211 7.20 -8.93 1.78
N ARG A 212 7.38 -10.13 2.37
CA ARG A 212 7.46 -10.32 3.81
C ARG A 212 8.64 -9.58 4.42
N ALA A 213 9.87 -9.76 3.91
CA ALA A 213 11.04 -9.15 4.52
C ALA A 213 11.01 -7.61 4.51
N LEU A 214 10.57 -7.01 3.41
CA LEU A 214 10.37 -5.56 3.33
C LEU A 214 9.33 -5.09 4.35
N GLU A 215 8.26 -5.86 4.53
CA GLU A 215 7.22 -5.49 5.48
C GLU A 215 7.63 -5.65 6.94
N GLU A 216 8.33 -6.74 7.27
CA GLU A 216 8.87 -6.95 8.60
C GLU A 216 9.85 -5.82 8.97
N GLU A 217 10.71 -5.40 8.03
CA GLU A 217 11.59 -4.25 8.23
C GLU A 217 10.80 -2.95 8.39
N HIS A 218 9.74 -2.73 7.59
CA HIS A 218 8.90 -1.54 7.74
C HIS A 218 8.25 -1.47 9.13
N LEU A 219 7.70 -2.60 9.61
CA LEU A 219 7.12 -2.69 10.95
C LEU A 219 8.18 -2.51 12.05
N ARG A 220 9.41 -3.00 11.83
CA ARG A 220 10.54 -2.77 12.73
C ARG A 220 10.88 -1.29 12.82
N LEU A 221 10.99 -0.60 11.67
CA LEU A 221 11.23 0.85 11.60
C LEU A 221 10.10 1.63 12.29
N CYS A 222 8.85 1.28 12.02
CA CYS A 222 7.67 1.85 12.69
C CYS A 222 7.76 1.73 14.22
N ARG A 223 8.12 0.53 14.71
CA ARG A 223 8.25 0.28 16.15
C ARG A 223 9.40 1.07 16.76
N TRP A 224 10.55 1.11 16.09
CA TRP A 224 11.72 1.86 16.54
C TRP A 224 11.44 3.36 16.62
N MET A 225 10.82 3.94 15.59
CA MET A 225 10.43 5.35 15.57
C MET A 225 9.41 5.68 16.65
N ALA A 226 8.43 4.80 16.89
CA ALA A 226 7.43 4.99 17.94
C ALA A 226 8.05 5.04 19.35
N LEU A 227 9.09 4.24 19.62
CA LEU A 227 9.77 4.21 20.91
C LEU A 227 10.78 5.34 21.08
N THR A 228 11.53 5.68 20.03
CA THR A 228 12.57 6.71 20.10
C THR A 228 12.01 8.13 19.96
N ARG A 229 10.84 8.29 19.33
CA ARG A 229 10.18 9.59 19.11
C ARG A 229 8.70 9.58 19.53
N PRO A 230 8.40 9.35 20.82
CA PRO A 230 7.03 9.14 21.30
C PRO A 230 6.13 10.40 21.21
N PHE A 231 6.69 11.61 21.23
CA PHE A 231 5.93 12.87 21.12
C PHE A 231 5.76 13.35 19.67
N THR A 232 5.67 12.41 18.74
CA THR A 232 5.51 12.66 17.31
C THR A 232 4.36 11.82 16.76
N LEU A 233 4.11 11.87 15.45
CA LEU A 233 3.14 10.97 14.81
C LEU A 233 3.67 9.54 14.63
N ALA A 234 4.90 9.22 15.05
CA ALA A 234 5.45 7.87 14.95
C ALA A 234 4.61 6.80 15.65
N PRO A 235 4.14 6.98 16.91
CA PRO A 235 3.33 5.97 17.58
C PRO A 235 1.99 5.74 16.88
N LEU A 236 1.39 6.82 16.36
CA LEU A 236 0.14 6.72 15.59
C LEU A 236 0.36 5.93 14.30
N TYR A 237 1.35 6.31 13.48
CA TYR A 237 1.65 5.60 12.23
C TYR A 237 2.00 4.12 12.50
N SER A 238 2.81 3.86 13.52
CA SER A 238 3.18 2.51 13.95
C SER A 238 1.96 1.69 14.39
N TYR A 239 1.02 2.29 15.12
CA TYR A 239 -0.23 1.64 15.46
C TYR A 239 -1.05 1.28 14.21
N LEU A 240 -1.20 2.22 13.25
CA LEU A 240 -1.93 1.97 12.00
C LEU A 240 -1.33 0.78 11.23
N LYS A 241 -0.02 0.80 10.98
CA LYS A 241 0.66 -0.25 10.20
C LYS A 241 0.66 -1.61 10.89
N ARG A 242 0.77 -1.65 12.23
CA ARG A 242 0.63 -2.89 12.99
C ARG A 242 -0.78 -3.46 12.92
N ARG A 243 -1.81 -2.61 12.96
CA ARG A 243 -3.21 -3.04 12.81
C ARG A 243 -3.49 -3.57 11.40
N GLU A 244 -2.97 -2.91 10.36
CA GLU A 244 -3.05 -3.39 8.98
C GLU A 244 -2.43 -4.79 8.85
N ALA A 245 -1.20 -4.97 9.36
CA ALA A 245 -0.51 -6.26 9.34
C ALA A 245 -1.25 -7.35 10.14
N GLU A 246 -1.81 -7.01 11.30
CA GLU A 246 -2.59 -7.93 12.13
C GLU A 246 -3.86 -8.43 11.42
N VAL A 247 -4.64 -7.51 10.84
CA VAL A 247 -5.86 -7.87 10.08
C VAL A 247 -5.51 -8.76 8.90
N ARG A 248 -4.45 -8.43 8.15
CA ARG A 248 -4.02 -9.28 7.02
C ARG A 248 -3.57 -10.66 7.50
N ASN A 249 -2.81 -10.74 8.60
CA ASN A 249 -2.37 -12.02 9.17
C ASN A 249 -3.57 -12.88 9.61
N LEU A 250 -4.63 -12.29 10.17
CA LEU A 250 -5.85 -13.00 10.52
C LEU A 250 -6.56 -13.55 9.27
N HIS A 251 -6.70 -12.75 8.21
CA HIS A 251 -7.26 -13.22 6.94
C HIS A 251 -6.44 -14.36 6.33
N LEU A 252 -5.11 -14.23 6.35
CA LEU A 252 -4.20 -15.26 5.84
C LEU A 252 -4.33 -16.56 6.65
N LEU A 253 -4.37 -16.45 7.99
CA LEU A 253 -4.53 -17.61 8.88
C LEU A 253 -5.85 -18.32 8.63
N LEU A 254 -6.96 -17.57 8.54
CA LEU A 254 -8.28 -18.14 8.25
C LEU A 254 -8.31 -18.86 6.90
N ARG A 255 -7.77 -18.23 5.85
CA ARG A 255 -7.69 -18.83 4.51
C ARG A 255 -6.89 -20.13 4.52
N LEU A 256 -5.67 -20.11 5.06
CA LEU A 256 -4.80 -21.29 5.05
C LEU A 256 -5.33 -22.42 5.95
N LYS A 257 -6.03 -22.08 7.05
CA LYS A 257 -6.76 -23.06 7.87
C LYS A 257 -7.91 -23.72 7.10
N LEU A 258 -8.69 -22.95 6.35
CA LEU A 258 -9.76 -23.47 5.50
C LEU A 258 -9.23 -24.37 4.37
N GLU A 259 -8.06 -24.05 3.83
CA GLU A 259 -7.34 -24.87 2.85
C GLU A 259 -6.67 -26.13 3.45
N GLY A 260 -6.78 -26.36 4.76
CA GLY A 260 -6.18 -27.51 5.43
C GLY A 260 -4.64 -27.51 5.43
N ARG A 261 -4.00 -26.34 5.34
CA ARG A 261 -2.54 -26.24 5.34
C ARG A 261 -1.94 -26.54 6.72
N GLU A 262 -0.77 -27.16 6.70
CA GLU A 262 -0.02 -27.49 7.91
C GLU A 262 0.34 -26.24 8.74
N PRO A 263 0.24 -26.27 10.08
CA PRO A 263 0.51 -25.12 10.95
C PRO A 263 1.89 -24.49 10.75
N GLN A 264 2.90 -25.29 10.38
CA GLN A 264 4.26 -24.81 10.16
C GLN A 264 4.33 -23.87 8.94
N LEU A 265 3.73 -24.26 7.82
CA LEU A 265 3.64 -23.44 6.61
C LEU A 265 2.87 -22.14 6.87
N ILE A 266 1.83 -22.20 7.70
CA ILE A 266 1.08 -21.00 8.11
C ILE A 266 2.02 -20.04 8.84
N LYS A 267 2.78 -20.52 9.83
CA LYS A 267 3.69 -19.69 10.63
C LYS A 267 4.80 -19.01 9.82
N GLU A 268 5.22 -19.60 8.71
CA GLU A 268 6.26 -19.09 7.81
C GLU A 268 5.75 -17.96 6.91
N LYS A 269 4.44 -17.96 6.60
CA LYS A 269 3.81 -16.94 5.76
C LYS A 269 3.31 -15.72 6.53
N LEU A 270 3.20 -15.81 7.85
CA LEU A 270 2.78 -14.69 8.69
C LEU A 270 3.88 -13.63 8.77
N VAL A 271 3.49 -12.36 8.68
CA VAL A 271 4.40 -11.23 8.88
C VAL A 271 4.51 -10.95 10.37
N ARG A 272 5.73 -10.97 10.91
CA ARG A 272 5.96 -10.72 12.34
C ARG A 272 6.40 -9.28 12.56
N VAL A 273 6.01 -8.68 13.69
CA VAL A 273 6.66 -7.45 14.15
C VAL A 273 7.97 -7.89 14.80
N PRO A 274 9.15 -7.58 14.21
CA PRO A 274 10.40 -8.07 14.76
C PRO A 274 10.64 -7.49 16.15
N ALA A 275 11.28 -8.28 17.01
CA ALA A 275 11.87 -7.73 18.22
C ALA A 275 12.87 -6.63 17.82
N LEU A 276 12.97 -5.57 18.63
CA LEU A 276 14.08 -4.65 18.46
C LEU A 276 15.25 -5.30 19.19
N GLU A 277 16.28 -5.68 18.45
CA GLU A 277 17.56 -6.06 19.05
C GLU A 277 18.10 -4.85 19.82
N ALA A 278 18.56 -5.10 21.05
CA ALA A 278 19.06 -4.10 21.99
C ALA A 278 20.45 -3.60 21.59
#